data_AF-X6NR60-F1
#
_entry.id   AF-X6NR60-F1
#
_cell.length_a   1.000
_cell.length_b   1.000
_cell.length_c   1.000
_cell.angle_alpha   90.00
_cell.angle_beta   90.00
_cell.angle_gamma   90.00
#
_symmetry.space_group_name_H-M   'P 1'
#
loop_
_entity.id
_entity.type
_entity.pdbx_description
1 polymer ?
#
loop_
_entity_poly.entity_id
_entity_poly.type
_entity_poly.pdbx_seq_one_letter_code
_entity_poly.pdbx_strand_id
1 'polypeptide(L)'
;MLSNGKWRDYCILFDYQHRTIMLFNENKLKIKPLQVGNPNKSSLEFNVHIQWYNDFNDVNNTCTKWACLILNHTWHFRTMDTIDRDDLSNCVSVNEKMFLSIINYLLIVELTHKEPLNPYSITFKQGIQYLKNKLQIRSHFIDGKDELILFECDVDKCKPAISSKVNDSDVLLHDIYKHLPHYPIIQVYWEIKQYFMVPYKRTVGIERDNLPKSADLDIEFIPSNQKPKFNPLLYECDLHKLKVIQDAVNIKVIRSNNLEKLFHEAIKNDYLHDLVTRKSTNKKEEKQWHDNIKQQINYNEKDENSELILNDKILTILNELKILYHDDIHKQMGYPLQLFHICAILMYCGKSCNVQFSYDQIQFRHHLWPYLDFYLWEAIRILHKHERREESEMELYCGLKNVRFENIEKEIKSGFFISHVSTSDDIEVAQMYRSDQGCILHFHPSMRRALNIPSCDVSWISPFKHEREILFARSYIHFAKDEKIHKKEFAWNAKVESEDEYTQMILLTWVQYDQYIRQTMQISATWSHSIDLNLIYVALSCFHGDIDKTIESLFEFEQWKFQDNNEQKYKEKMNKYLERRCCNHHINLFCMFLFKEDQGVNTIKFAISYTVNNGLPFVKKDKETLIKTKMY
;
A
#
# COMPACT_ATOMS: atom_id res chain seq x y z
N MET A 1 2.17 9.41 28.76
CA MET A 1 3.29 9.21 29.72
C MET A 1 2.98 9.93 31.02
N LEU A 2 3.16 9.26 32.15
CA LEU A 2 3.06 9.86 33.49
C LEU A 2 4.34 10.63 33.83
N SER A 3 4.31 11.49 34.85
CA SER A 3 5.47 12.27 35.30
C SER A 3 6.67 11.42 35.75
N ASN A 4 6.46 10.14 36.05
CA ASN A 4 7.51 9.19 36.38
C ASN A 4 8.07 8.43 35.16
N GLY A 5 7.76 8.87 33.94
CA GLY A 5 8.19 8.24 32.69
C GLY A 5 7.43 6.97 32.30
N LYS A 6 6.53 6.46 33.14
CA LYS A 6 5.77 5.23 32.84
C LYS A 6 4.57 5.50 31.93
N TRP A 7 4.27 4.54 31.06
CA TRP A 7 3.06 4.53 30.24
C TRP A 7 1.89 3.89 30.99
N ARG A 8 0.68 4.32 30.66
CA ARG A 8 -0.56 3.78 31.20
C ARG A 8 -1.68 4.04 30.20
N ASP A 9 -2.56 3.05 30.09
CA ASP A 9 -3.70 3.10 29.18
C ASP A 9 -4.87 3.87 29.78
N TYR A 10 -5.53 4.61 28.92
CA TYR A 10 -6.70 5.42 29.24
C TYR A 10 -7.62 5.48 28.03
N CYS A 11 -8.92 5.38 28.27
CA CYS A 11 -9.90 5.86 27.31
C CYS A 11 -9.93 7.39 27.38
N ILE A 12 -10.07 8.03 26.21
CA ILE A 12 -9.99 9.48 26.09
C ILE A 12 -11.34 10.01 25.61
N LEU A 13 -11.87 10.98 26.34
CA LEU A 13 -13.00 11.80 25.90
C LEU A 13 -12.58 13.27 25.90
N PHE A 14 -13.01 14.03 24.90
CA PHE A 14 -12.73 15.47 24.85
C PHE A 14 -13.96 16.28 25.23
N ASP A 15 -13.84 17.10 26.26
CA ASP A 15 -14.85 18.09 26.64
C ASP A 15 -14.57 19.40 25.89
N TYR A 16 -15.29 19.63 24.79
CA TYR A 16 -15.16 20.84 23.98
C TYR A 16 -15.54 22.10 24.74
N GLN A 17 -16.52 22.03 25.66
CA GLN A 17 -17.00 23.18 26.41
C GLN A 17 -15.92 23.69 27.36
N HIS A 18 -15.19 22.79 28.01
CA HIS A 18 -14.17 23.14 29.01
C HIS A 18 -12.74 23.02 28.48
N ARG A 19 -12.53 22.59 27.23
CA ARG A 19 -11.21 22.40 26.60
C ARG A 19 -10.33 21.41 27.37
N THR A 20 -10.96 20.35 27.87
CA THR A 20 -10.35 19.39 28.78
C THR A 20 -10.37 18.00 28.16
N ILE A 21 -9.23 17.32 28.17
CA ILE A 21 -9.18 15.88 27.91
C ILE A 21 -9.55 15.15 29.21
N MET A 22 -10.61 14.36 29.17
CA MET A 22 -10.98 13.45 30.25
C MET A 22 -10.31 12.10 30.01
N LEU A 23 -9.34 11.76 30.86
CA LEU A 23 -8.67 10.46 30.85
C LEU A 23 -9.39 9.49 31.78
N PHE A 24 -10.07 8.50 31.23
CA PHE A 24 -10.74 7.47 32.01
C PHE A 24 -9.83 6.25 32.19
N ASN A 25 -9.48 5.95 33.44
CA ASN A 25 -8.78 4.71 33.78
C ASN A 25 -9.80 3.65 34.16
N GLU A 26 -10.06 2.73 33.24
CA GLU A 26 -11.06 1.67 33.43
C GLU A 26 -10.76 0.81 34.66
N ASN A 27 -9.50 0.41 34.83
CA ASN A 27 -9.03 -0.41 35.96
C ASN A 27 -9.28 0.22 37.34
N LYS A 28 -9.32 1.55 37.44
CA LYS A 28 -9.54 2.26 38.71
C LYS A 28 -10.88 2.95 38.79
N LEU A 29 -11.66 2.92 37.71
CA LEU A 29 -12.88 3.70 37.52
C LEU A 29 -12.68 5.18 37.91
N LYS A 30 -11.52 5.75 37.54
CA LYS A 30 -11.13 7.12 37.88
C LYS A 30 -10.95 7.96 36.62
N ILE A 31 -11.59 9.13 36.61
CA ILE A 31 -11.40 10.14 35.59
C ILE A 31 -10.33 11.12 36.06
N LYS A 32 -9.42 11.48 35.15
CA LYS A 32 -8.45 12.56 35.35
C LYS A 32 -8.64 13.61 34.26
N PRO A 33 -8.98 14.85 34.62
CA PRO A 33 -9.02 15.93 33.66
C PRO A 33 -7.59 16.40 33.33
N LEU A 34 -7.32 16.62 32.05
CA LEU A 34 -6.14 17.31 31.54
C LEU A 34 -6.60 18.58 30.84
N GLN A 35 -6.28 19.73 31.44
CA GLN A 35 -6.60 21.02 30.83
C GLN A 35 -5.65 21.28 29.66
N VAL A 36 -6.18 21.29 28.44
CA VAL A 36 -5.39 21.49 27.21
C VAL A 36 -5.46 22.92 26.73
N GLY A 37 -6.59 23.58 26.97
CA GLY A 37 -6.82 24.97 26.60
C GLY A 37 -7.34 25.85 27.73
N ASN A 38 -7.64 27.11 27.44
CA ASN A 38 -8.27 28.02 28.39
C ASN A 38 -9.77 27.69 28.50
N PRO A 39 -10.29 27.37 29.70
CA PRO A 39 -11.72 27.11 29.88
C PRO A 39 -12.59 28.37 29.65
N ASN A 40 -11.99 29.57 29.63
CA ASN A 40 -12.73 30.81 29.38
C ASN A 40 -13.03 30.99 27.88
N LYS A 41 -14.32 30.85 27.52
CA LYS A 41 -14.85 30.97 26.14
C LYS A 41 -14.48 32.27 25.39
N SER A 42 -14.00 33.30 26.08
CA SER A 42 -13.68 34.63 25.52
C SER A 42 -12.23 34.77 25.07
N SER A 43 -11.30 33.90 25.47
CA SER A 43 -9.91 34.02 25.04
C SER A 43 -9.71 33.36 23.69
N LEU A 44 -9.21 34.13 22.72
CA LEU A 44 -8.67 33.60 21.47
C LEU A 44 -7.45 32.72 21.79
N GLU A 45 -7.64 31.41 21.75
CA GLU A 45 -6.57 30.46 22.04
C GLU A 45 -6.01 29.88 20.76
N PHE A 46 -4.81 30.33 20.40
CA PHE A 46 -4.07 29.86 19.23
C PHE A 46 -2.90 28.95 19.57
N ASN A 47 -2.72 28.59 20.85
CA ASN A 47 -1.45 28.07 21.37
C ASN A 47 -1.50 26.58 21.77
N VAL A 48 -2.44 25.80 21.24
CA VAL A 48 -2.35 24.34 21.40
C VAL A 48 -1.23 23.84 20.50
N HIS A 49 -0.09 23.53 21.10
CA HIS A 49 1.05 23.00 20.35
C HIS A 49 0.92 21.49 20.23
N ILE A 50 0.76 21.00 19.00
CA ILE A 50 0.66 19.57 18.68
C ILE A 50 1.89 19.15 17.89
N GLN A 51 2.74 18.31 18.48
CA GLN A 51 3.87 17.74 17.77
C GLN A 51 3.65 16.25 17.53
N TRP A 52 3.80 15.82 16.29
CA TRP A 52 3.81 14.40 15.95
C TRP A 52 5.23 13.86 15.98
N TYR A 53 5.34 12.58 16.34
CA TYR A 53 6.55 11.80 16.11
C TYR A 53 6.17 10.32 16.01
N ASN A 54 7.08 9.51 15.49
CA ASN A 54 6.95 8.05 15.52
C ASN A 54 8.01 7.49 16.47
N ASP A 55 7.63 6.56 17.33
CA ASP A 55 8.55 5.91 18.25
C ASP A 55 8.81 4.48 17.79
N PHE A 56 10.03 4.28 17.27
CA PHE A 56 10.54 2.99 16.80
C PHE A 56 11.70 2.50 17.67
N ASN A 57 12.00 3.15 18.80
CA ASN A 57 13.23 2.87 19.57
C ASN A 57 13.26 1.43 20.10
N ASP A 58 12.10 0.92 20.52
CA ASP A 58 11.96 -0.41 21.10
C ASP A 58 11.44 -1.46 20.10
N VAL A 59 11.46 -1.14 18.79
CA VAL A 59 10.87 -2.00 17.76
C VAL A 59 11.51 -3.39 17.72
N ASN A 60 12.83 -3.47 17.95
CA ASN A 60 13.61 -4.71 18.01
C ASN A 60 13.30 -5.59 19.23
N ASN A 61 12.68 -5.02 20.27
CA ASN A 61 12.38 -5.74 21.51
C ASN A 61 10.88 -6.05 21.62
N THR A 62 10.03 -5.13 21.16
CA THR A 62 8.58 -5.16 21.38
C THR A 62 7.77 -5.52 20.14
N CYS A 63 8.41 -5.59 18.97
CA CYS A 63 7.75 -5.76 17.67
C CYS A 63 6.63 -4.75 17.41
N THR A 64 6.70 -3.57 18.04
CA THR A 64 5.63 -2.58 18.02
C THR A 64 6.19 -1.21 17.65
N LYS A 65 5.46 -0.50 16.78
CA LYS A 65 5.72 0.90 16.45
C LYS A 65 4.59 1.75 17.00
N TRP A 66 4.90 2.90 17.58
CA TRP A 66 3.88 3.80 18.12
C TRP A 66 3.76 5.08 17.32
N ALA A 67 2.52 5.42 16.94
CA ALA A 67 2.20 6.74 16.44
C ALA A 67 2.04 7.65 17.67
N CYS A 68 2.86 8.69 17.78
CA CYS A 68 2.94 9.47 19.00
C CYS A 68 2.59 10.94 18.76
N LEU A 69 2.08 11.59 19.80
CA LEU A 69 1.91 13.03 19.80
C LEU A 69 2.24 13.65 21.16
N ILE A 70 2.73 14.89 21.13
CA ILE A 70 3.02 15.72 22.30
C ILE A 70 2.10 16.93 22.27
N LEU A 71 1.32 17.13 23.33
CA LEU A 71 0.49 18.32 23.53
C LEU A 71 1.16 19.29 24.49
N ASN A 72 1.21 20.57 24.09
CA ASN A 72 1.73 21.68 24.88
C ASN A 72 3.10 21.38 25.52
N HIS A 73 3.97 20.68 24.77
CA HIS A 73 5.31 20.24 25.18
C HIS A 73 5.38 19.38 26.46
N THR A 74 4.24 18.93 26.99
CA THR A 74 4.15 18.35 28.33
C THR A 74 3.49 16.97 28.30
N TRP A 75 2.42 16.81 27.54
CA TRP A 75 1.60 15.60 27.57
C TRP A 75 1.94 14.70 26.39
N HIS A 76 2.55 13.56 26.67
CA HIS A 76 2.92 12.57 25.65
C HIS A 76 1.84 11.48 25.54
N PHE A 77 1.37 11.23 24.33
CA PHE A 77 0.45 10.16 23.99
C PHE A 77 1.09 9.20 22.99
N ARG A 78 0.75 7.92 23.11
CA ARG A 78 1.07 6.85 22.17
C ARG A 78 -0.24 6.24 21.72
N THR A 79 -0.38 6.00 20.44
CA THR A 79 -1.49 5.27 19.82
C THR A 79 -0.93 4.15 18.96
N MET A 80 -1.74 3.09 18.78
CA MET A 80 -1.34 1.92 18.00
C MET A 80 -1.24 2.23 16.51
N ASP A 81 -2.09 3.12 16.00
CA ASP A 81 -2.10 3.54 14.61
C ASP A 81 -2.14 5.06 14.44
N THR A 82 -1.96 5.49 13.19
CA THR A 82 -2.00 6.92 12.84
C THR A 82 -3.41 7.50 12.91
N ILE A 83 -4.45 6.70 12.75
CA ILE A 83 -5.82 7.22 12.72
C ILE A 83 -6.20 7.72 14.10
N ASP A 84 -5.95 6.93 15.15
CA ASP A 84 -6.16 7.36 16.54
C ASP A 84 -5.36 8.61 16.89
N ARG A 85 -4.11 8.70 16.42
CA ARG A 85 -3.27 9.90 16.62
C ARG A 85 -3.89 11.09 15.90
N ASP A 86 -4.30 10.92 14.65
CA ASP A 86 -4.85 11.96 13.81
C ASP A 86 -6.22 12.42 14.36
N ASP A 87 -7.07 11.50 14.84
CA ASP A 87 -8.36 11.78 15.48
C ASP A 87 -8.17 12.53 16.80
N LEU A 88 -7.24 12.09 17.66
CA LEU A 88 -6.90 12.81 18.88
C LEU A 88 -6.34 14.20 18.57
N SER A 89 -5.43 14.30 17.59
CA SER A 89 -4.91 15.58 17.08
C SER A 89 -6.05 16.48 16.61
N ASN A 90 -6.96 15.97 15.78
CA ASN A 90 -8.11 16.71 15.27
C ASN A 90 -9.03 17.18 16.40
N CYS A 91 -9.29 16.35 17.40
CA CYS A 91 -10.13 16.72 18.54
C CYS A 91 -9.55 17.92 19.31
N VAL A 92 -8.24 17.93 19.55
CA VAL A 92 -7.59 19.02 20.29
C VAL A 92 -7.31 20.26 19.42
N SER A 93 -7.18 20.09 18.10
CA SER A 93 -7.11 21.19 17.12
C SER A 93 -8.40 22.01 17.08
N VAL A 94 -9.53 21.39 17.38
CA VAL A 94 -10.86 21.99 17.21
C VAL A 94 -11.17 22.93 18.36
N ASN A 95 -10.92 24.23 18.19
CA ASN A 95 -11.77 25.26 18.80
C ASN A 95 -12.95 25.39 17.85
N GLU A 96 -14.22 25.16 18.22
CA GLU A 96 -15.42 25.02 17.35
C GLU A 96 -15.56 26.00 16.16
N LYS A 97 -14.70 27.00 16.07
CA LYS A 97 -14.77 28.15 15.20
C LYS A 97 -13.47 28.46 14.41
N MET A 98 -12.34 27.76 14.59
CA MET A 98 -11.14 27.96 13.74
C MET A 98 -10.40 26.64 13.45
N PHE A 99 -10.35 26.22 12.19
CA PHE A 99 -9.54 25.08 11.76
C PHE A 99 -9.02 25.29 10.34
N LEU A 100 -7.82 24.79 10.08
CA LEU A 100 -7.40 24.48 8.73
C LEU A 100 -7.90 23.08 8.35
N SER A 101 -8.65 22.94 7.26
CA SER A 101 -8.96 21.65 6.63
C SER A 101 -7.97 21.42 5.50
N ILE A 102 -7.17 20.36 5.57
CA ILE A 102 -6.23 19.99 4.51
C ILE A 102 -6.83 18.80 3.78
N ILE A 103 -7.19 18.95 2.50
CA ILE A 103 -7.44 17.79 1.64
C ILE A 103 -6.13 17.46 0.93
N ASN A 104 -5.71 16.22 1.11
CA ASN A 104 -4.54 15.67 0.44
C ASN A 104 -4.90 15.06 -0.91
N TYR A 105 -4.08 15.34 -1.93
CA TYR A 105 -4.07 14.61 -3.19
C TYR A 105 -2.65 14.28 -3.66
N LEU A 106 -2.24 13.01 -3.58
CA LEU A 106 -2.00 12.22 -4.78
C LEU A 106 -1.96 10.74 -4.41
N LEU A 107 -2.74 9.95 -5.15
CA LEU A 107 -2.88 8.50 -5.08
C LEU A 107 -3.54 7.96 -3.80
N ILE A 108 -4.86 8.13 -3.79
CA ILE A 108 -5.89 7.12 -3.47
C ILE A 108 -6.90 7.54 -2.41
N VAL A 109 -6.65 8.46 -1.47
CA VAL A 109 -7.70 8.87 -0.50
C VAL A 109 -7.73 10.38 -0.29
N GLU A 110 -8.90 11.00 -0.51
CA GLU A 110 -9.19 12.35 -0.01
C GLU A 110 -9.23 12.30 1.51
N LEU A 111 -8.12 12.64 2.17
CA LEU A 111 -8.08 12.75 3.61
C LEU A 111 -8.18 14.22 3.99
N THR A 112 -9.18 14.56 4.80
CA THR A 112 -9.28 15.86 5.47
C THR A 112 -8.60 15.80 6.83
N HIS A 113 -7.52 16.57 7.03
CA HIS A 113 -6.84 16.71 8.33
C HIS A 113 -7.05 18.11 8.92
N LYS A 114 -7.21 18.21 10.25
CA LYS A 114 -7.41 19.49 10.95
C LYS A 114 -6.17 19.93 11.72
N GLU A 115 -5.72 21.14 11.43
CA GLU A 115 -4.52 21.70 12.06
C GLU A 115 -4.77 23.10 12.67
N PRO A 116 -4.36 23.37 13.92
CA PRO A 116 -4.44 24.68 14.53
C PRO A 116 -3.17 25.47 14.21
N LEU A 117 -3.31 26.57 13.50
CA LEU A 117 -2.20 27.48 13.18
C LEU A 117 -2.50 28.86 13.77
N ASN A 118 -1.56 29.40 14.56
CA ASN A 118 -1.71 30.74 15.12
C ASN A 118 -1.44 31.79 14.04
N PRO A 119 -2.45 32.55 13.57
CA PRO A 119 -2.29 33.40 12.42
C PRO A 119 -1.36 34.59 12.68
N TYR A 120 -1.15 34.96 13.95
CA TYR A 120 -0.32 36.09 14.35
C TYR A 120 1.16 35.74 14.47
N SER A 121 1.51 34.45 14.55
CA SER A 121 2.89 34.02 14.77
C SER A 121 3.46 33.13 13.66
N ILE A 122 2.63 32.72 12.70
CA ILE A 122 3.05 31.83 11.62
C ILE A 122 2.88 32.49 10.25
N THR A 123 3.90 32.38 9.42
CA THR A 123 3.82 32.74 8.01
C THR A 123 3.17 31.61 7.20
N PHE A 124 2.67 31.92 6.00
CA PHE A 124 2.16 30.90 5.10
C PHE A 124 3.22 29.82 4.81
N LYS A 125 4.45 30.24 4.49
CA LYS A 125 5.60 29.34 4.27
C LYS A 125 5.90 28.44 5.47
N GLN A 126 5.90 28.99 6.69
CA GLN A 126 6.09 28.21 7.91
C GLN A 126 4.95 27.20 8.12
N GLY A 127 3.71 27.60 7.85
CA GLY A 127 2.54 26.71 7.88
C GLY A 127 2.69 25.54 6.91
N ILE A 128 2.99 25.81 5.64
CA ILE A 128 3.25 24.79 4.60
C ILE A 128 4.38 23.84 5.02
N GLN A 129 5.51 24.36 5.52
CA GLN A 129 6.62 23.53 5.97
C GLN A 129 6.26 22.66 7.19
N TYR A 130 5.47 23.19 8.11
CA TYR A 130 4.97 22.44 9.26
C TYR A 130 4.07 21.27 8.84
N LEU A 131 3.15 21.50 7.90
CA LEU A 131 2.28 20.46 7.36
C LEU A 131 3.06 19.38 6.60
N LYS A 132 4.04 19.80 5.79
CA LYS A 132 4.96 18.90 5.11
C LYS A 132 5.65 17.94 6.08
N ASN A 133 6.21 18.46 7.17
CA ASN A 133 6.89 17.63 8.18
C ASN A 133 5.92 16.63 8.84
N LYS A 134 4.71 17.07 9.21
CA LYS A 134 3.69 16.19 9.79
C LYS A 134 3.25 15.08 8.85
N LEU A 135 2.99 15.42 7.59
CA LEU A 135 2.57 14.44 6.59
C LEU A 135 3.68 13.44 6.26
N GLN A 136 4.94 13.86 6.29
CA GLN A 136 6.10 12.97 6.17
C GLN A 136 6.16 11.97 7.32
N ILE A 137 5.98 12.43 8.57
CA ILE A 137 5.92 11.55 9.76
C ILE A 137 4.78 10.52 9.63
N ARG A 138 3.60 10.96 9.18
CA ARG A 138 2.45 10.08 8.94
C ARG A 138 2.74 9.04 7.86
N SER A 139 3.25 9.48 6.71
CA SER A 139 3.60 8.61 5.58
C SER A 139 4.67 7.57 5.95
N HIS A 140 5.66 7.98 6.74
CA HIS A 140 6.70 7.08 7.25
C HIS A 140 6.12 5.97 8.13
N PHE A 141 5.15 6.29 8.99
CA PHE A 141 4.54 5.28 9.87
C PHE A 141 3.74 4.24 9.08
N ILE A 142 2.88 4.69 8.17
CA ILE A 142 1.91 3.85 7.44
C ILE A 142 2.62 2.93 6.44
N ASP A 143 3.51 3.50 5.64
CA ASP A 143 4.06 2.82 4.45
C ASP A 143 5.60 2.79 4.43
N GLY A 144 6.29 3.22 5.49
CA GLY A 144 7.75 3.36 5.44
C GLY A 144 8.24 4.45 4.47
N LYS A 145 7.34 5.34 4.02
CA LYS A 145 7.59 6.38 3.02
C LYS A 145 7.95 7.71 3.68
N ASP A 146 9.24 8.07 3.71
CA ASP A 146 9.72 9.34 4.26
C ASP A 146 10.54 10.17 3.25
N GLU A 147 10.72 9.71 2.00
CA GLU A 147 11.38 10.53 0.98
C GLU A 147 10.34 11.40 0.26
N LEU A 148 10.44 12.72 0.41
CA LEU A 148 9.54 13.67 -0.25
C LEU A 148 9.90 13.82 -1.72
N ILE A 149 8.91 13.59 -2.59
CA ILE A 149 9.03 13.78 -4.04
C ILE A 149 8.26 15.00 -4.52
N LEU A 150 7.06 15.21 -3.98
CA LEU A 150 6.18 16.31 -4.35
C LEU A 150 5.54 16.89 -3.10
N PHE A 151 5.56 18.21 -2.97
CA PHE A 151 4.73 18.96 -2.04
C PHE A 151 4.32 20.30 -2.68
N GLU A 152 3.06 20.43 -3.06
CA GLU A 152 2.51 21.61 -3.72
C GLU A 152 1.21 22.03 -3.03
N CYS A 153 1.07 23.31 -2.71
CA CYS A 153 -0.20 23.87 -2.24
C CYS A 153 -0.92 24.51 -3.44
N ASP A 154 -2.11 24.02 -3.76
CA ASP A 154 -2.94 24.53 -4.85
C ASP A 154 -3.74 25.74 -4.33
N VAL A 155 -3.10 26.91 -4.34
CA VAL A 155 -3.65 28.14 -3.73
C VAL A 155 -4.95 28.64 -4.37
N ASP A 156 -5.15 28.33 -5.65
CA ASP A 156 -6.37 28.69 -6.37
C ASP A 156 -7.58 27.88 -5.89
N LYS A 157 -7.34 26.69 -5.34
CA LYS A 157 -8.37 25.83 -4.75
C LYS A 157 -8.51 25.96 -3.24
N CYS A 158 -7.61 26.70 -2.60
CA CYS A 158 -7.72 27.03 -1.19
C CYS A 158 -8.97 27.88 -0.92
N LYS A 159 -9.60 27.70 0.25
CA LYS A 159 -10.80 28.46 0.63
C LYS A 159 -10.61 29.06 2.03
N PRO A 160 -10.70 30.39 2.21
CA PRO A 160 -10.82 31.41 1.17
C PRO A 160 -9.60 31.46 0.25
N ALA A 161 -9.79 31.95 -0.98
CA ALA A 161 -8.73 32.01 -1.98
C ALA A 161 -7.54 32.84 -1.48
N ILE A 162 -6.34 32.33 -1.71
CA ILE A 162 -5.09 33.01 -1.36
C ILE A 162 -4.57 33.66 -2.64
N SER A 163 -4.09 34.91 -2.56
CA SER A 163 -3.48 35.56 -3.71
C SER A 163 -2.23 34.79 -4.15
N SER A 164 -2.10 34.47 -5.44
CA SER A 164 -0.95 33.77 -6.01
C SER A 164 0.40 34.46 -5.74
N LYS A 165 0.39 35.77 -5.46
CA LYS A 165 1.58 36.55 -5.06
C LYS A 165 2.15 36.14 -3.70
N VAL A 166 1.41 35.37 -2.91
CA VAL A 166 1.78 35.01 -1.53
C VAL A 166 2.64 33.74 -1.47
N ASN A 167 2.66 32.91 -2.53
CA ASN A 167 3.26 31.57 -2.52
C ASN A 167 4.71 31.51 -2.03
N ASP A 168 5.53 32.51 -2.36
CA ASP A 168 6.95 32.55 -1.99
C ASP A 168 7.29 33.59 -0.91
N SER A 169 6.27 34.24 -0.35
CA SER A 169 6.46 35.34 0.59
C SER A 169 6.33 34.89 2.04
N ASP A 170 7.18 35.42 2.91
CA ASP A 170 7.10 35.25 4.38
C ASP A 170 5.98 36.14 4.97
N VAL A 171 4.79 36.07 4.39
CA VAL A 171 3.61 36.82 4.82
C VAL A 171 2.92 36.06 5.95
N LEU A 172 2.60 36.76 7.04
CA LEU A 172 1.84 36.21 8.16
C LEU A 172 0.45 35.79 7.71
N LEU A 173 -0.06 34.67 8.24
CA LEU A 173 -1.45 34.26 7.96
C LEU A 173 -2.46 35.34 8.39
N HIS A 174 -2.14 36.13 9.43
CA HIS A 174 -2.89 37.32 9.81
C HIS A 174 -3.09 38.26 8.61
N ASP A 175 -2.03 38.61 7.89
CA ASP A 175 -2.11 39.57 6.79
C ASP A 175 -2.90 39.04 5.60
N ILE A 176 -2.91 37.72 5.40
CA ILE A 176 -3.70 37.05 4.36
C ILE A 176 -5.20 37.11 4.72
N TYR A 177 -5.54 36.89 5.98
CA TYR A 177 -6.91 36.58 6.38
C TYR A 177 -7.62 37.64 7.21
N LYS A 178 -6.92 38.70 7.67
CA LYS A 178 -7.46 39.73 8.59
C LYS A 178 -8.72 40.45 8.11
N HIS A 179 -8.97 40.45 6.80
CA HIS A 179 -10.13 41.13 6.20
C HIS A 179 -11.35 40.22 6.02
N LEU A 180 -11.23 38.93 6.37
CA LEU A 180 -12.34 37.99 6.27
C LEU A 180 -13.34 38.17 7.43
N PRO A 181 -14.64 37.97 7.18
CA PRO A 181 -15.64 37.95 8.24
C PRO A 181 -15.28 36.94 9.33
N HIS A 182 -15.53 37.31 10.59
CA HIS A 182 -15.25 36.49 11.78
C HIS A 182 -13.76 36.25 12.09
N TYR A 183 -12.81 36.85 11.36
CA TYR A 183 -11.39 36.82 11.73
C TYR A 183 -11.17 37.30 13.19
N PRO A 184 -10.28 36.65 13.96
CA PRO A 184 -9.38 35.54 13.60
C PRO A 184 -10.02 34.15 13.62
N ILE A 185 -11.30 34.06 13.92
CA ILE A 185 -12.04 32.84 14.11
C ILE A 185 -12.68 32.42 12.77
N ILE A 186 -11.86 31.83 11.89
CA ILE A 186 -12.28 31.40 10.55
C ILE A 186 -11.85 29.97 10.26
N GLN A 187 -12.64 29.27 9.44
CA GLN A 187 -12.20 28.02 8.84
C GLN A 187 -11.50 28.32 7.51
N VAL A 188 -10.28 27.80 7.37
CA VAL A 188 -9.51 27.88 6.14
C VAL A 188 -9.34 26.46 5.60
N TYR A 189 -9.23 26.33 4.30
CA TYR A 189 -9.04 25.08 3.59
C TYR A 189 -7.83 25.24 2.68
N TRP A 190 -6.81 24.39 2.86
CA TRP A 190 -5.65 24.33 1.97
C TRP A 190 -5.68 23.01 1.20
N GLU A 191 -5.64 23.08 -0.12
CA GLU A 191 -5.52 21.89 -0.97
C GLU A 191 -4.03 21.60 -1.18
N ILE A 192 -3.56 20.48 -0.64
CA ILE A 192 -2.15 20.09 -0.69
C ILE A 192 -2.01 18.84 -1.53
N LYS A 193 -1.17 18.94 -2.56
CA LYS A 193 -0.72 17.80 -3.33
C LYS A 193 0.59 17.30 -2.78
N GLN A 194 0.66 16.03 -2.44
CA GLN A 194 1.89 15.45 -1.93
C GLN A 194 2.16 14.07 -2.49
N TYR A 195 3.44 13.73 -2.56
CA TYR A 195 3.89 12.39 -2.89
C TYR A 195 5.16 12.06 -2.12
N PHE A 196 5.12 10.95 -1.39
CA PHE A 196 6.29 10.36 -0.74
C PHE A 196 6.58 8.98 -1.33
N MET A 197 7.85 8.61 -1.30
CA MET A 197 8.33 7.28 -1.66
C MET A 197 9.15 6.65 -0.53
N VAL A 198 9.33 5.33 -0.64
CA VAL A 198 10.27 4.59 0.18
C VAL A 198 11.68 4.90 -0.35
N PRO A 199 12.61 5.38 0.49
CA PRO A 199 13.99 5.61 0.08
C PRO A 199 14.63 4.33 -0.46
N TYR A 200 15.48 4.44 -1.47
CA TYR A 200 16.16 3.31 -2.09
C TYR A 200 16.87 2.39 -1.09
N LYS A 201 17.50 2.95 -0.05
CA LYS A 201 18.19 2.16 0.99
C LYS A 201 17.26 1.25 1.82
N ARG A 202 15.95 1.47 1.78
CA ARG A 202 14.92 0.66 2.46
C ARG A 202 14.04 -0.11 1.47
N THR A 203 14.49 -0.24 0.22
CA THR A 203 13.88 -1.15 -0.75
C THR A 203 14.69 -2.44 -0.85
N VAL A 204 14.05 -3.46 -1.41
CA VAL A 204 14.66 -4.78 -1.66
C VAL A 204 14.68 -5.07 -3.15
N GLY A 205 15.72 -5.78 -3.60
CA GLY A 205 15.73 -6.35 -4.95
C GLY A 205 14.77 -7.52 -5.04
N ILE A 206 14.35 -7.84 -6.27
CA ILE A 206 13.46 -8.98 -6.53
C ILE A 206 14.24 -10.24 -6.89
N GLU A 207 15.42 -10.09 -7.49
CA GLU A 207 16.29 -11.22 -7.81
C GLU A 207 16.97 -11.74 -6.55
N ARG A 208 16.81 -13.04 -6.28
CA ARG A 208 17.56 -13.74 -5.23
C ARG A 208 18.46 -14.77 -5.89
N ASP A 209 19.76 -14.51 -5.85
CA ASP A 209 20.76 -15.37 -6.49
C ASP A 209 20.92 -16.74 -5.80
N ASN A 210 20.37 -16.94 -4.60
CA ASN A 210 20.71 -18.08 -3.72
C ASN A 210 19.51 -18.73 -2.99
N LEU A 211 18.37 -18.94 -3.63
CA LEU A 211 17.38 -19.86 -3.06
C LEU A 211 17.70 -21.31 -3.48
N PRO A 212 17.69 -22.29 -2.55
CA PRO A 212 17.92 -23.69 -2.90
C PRO A 212 16.88 -24.13 -3.92
N LYS A 213 17.34 -24.70 -5.04
CA LYS A 213 16.46 -25.26 -6.06
C LYS A 213 15.70 -26.45 -5.46
N SER A 214 14.46 -26.65 -5.92
CA SER A 214 13.55 -27.71 -5.47
C SER A 214 14.19 -29.11 -5.38
N ALA A 215 15.18 -29.40 -6.22
CA ALA A 215 15.88 -30.68 -6.29
C ALA A 215 16.71 -31.06 -5.04
N ASP A 216 17.06 -30.12 -4.16
CA ASP A 216 17.95 -30.39 -3.00
C ASP A 216 17.20 -30.64 -1.68
N LEU A 217 15.87 -30.64 -1.68
CA LEU A 217 15.06 -30.77 -0.46
C LEU A 217 14.24 -32.06 -0.52
N ASP A 218 14.74 -33.12 0.11
CA ASP A 218 14.03 -34.37 0.45
C ASP A 218 12.87 -34.10 1.44
N ILE A 219 11.99 -33.16 1.12
CA ILE A 219 10.79 -32.85 1.90
C ILE A 219 9.64 -33.57 1.21
N GLU A 220 9.13 -34.61 1.88
CA GLU A 220 7.89 -35.27 1.50
C GLU A 220 6.76 -34.24 1.58
N PHE A 221 6.34 -33.72 0.43
CA PHE A 221 5.25 -32.76 0.32
C PHE A 221 4.02 -33.37 0.95
N ILE A 222 3.45 -32.73 1.99
CA ILE A 222 2.07 -33.03 2.35
C ILE A 222 1.26 -32.58 1.14
N PRO A 223 0.70 -33.50 0.35
CA PRO A 223 0.05 -33.10 -0.87
C PRO A 223 -1.14 -32.24 -0.45
N SER A 224 -1.20 -31.03 -0.99
CA SER A 224 -2.36 -30.15 -0.92
C SER A 224 -3.54 -30.74 -1.73
N ASN A 225 -3.84 -32.03 -1.54
CA ASN A 225 -4.85 -32.78 -2.26
C ASN A 225 -6.29 -32.27 -1.99
N GLN A 226 -6.44 -31.31 -1.08
CA GLN A 226 -7.70 -30.65 -0.74
C GLN A 226 -7.75 -29.16 -1.12
N LYS A 227 -6.84 -28.64 -1.96
CA LYS A 227 -7.11 -27.30 -2.56
C LYS A 227 -8.36 -27.44 -3.45
N PRO A 228 -9.47 -26.75 -3.13
CA PRO A 228 -10.70 -26.80 -3.92
C PRO A 228 -10.41 -26.28 -5.34
N LYS A 229 -11.32 -26.54 -6.29
CA LYS A 229 -11.26 -25.95 -7.62
C LYS A 229 -11.30 -24.42 -7.47
N PHE A 230 -10.11 -23.82 -7.49
CA PHE A 230 -9.89 -22.40 -7.30
C PHE A 230 -9.83 -21.76 -8.67
N ASN A 231 -10.73 -20.81 -8.94
CA ASN A 231 -10.63 -19.98 -10.14
C ASN A 231 -10.81 -18.51 -9.74
N PRO A 232 -9.70 -17.75 -9.63
CA PRO A 232 -9.74 -16.36 -9.22
C PRO A 232 -10.24 -15.42 -10.33
N LEU A 233 -10.52 -15.94 -11.53
CA LEU A 233 -10.80 -15.16 -12.75
C LEU A 233 -12.29 -15.19 -13.17
N LEU A 234 -13.11 -16.07 -12.60
CA LEU A 234 -14.36 -16.56 -13.22
C LEU A 234 -15.66 -15.79 -12.92
N TYR A 235 -15.63 -14.46 -12.82
CA TYR A 235 -16.89 -13.72 -12.70
C TYR A 235 -16.95 -12.49 -13.57
N GLU A 236 -18.16 -12.25 -14.10
CA GLU A 236 -18.52 -11.01 -14.77
C GLU A 236 -18.05 -9.83 -13.91
N CYS A 237 -17.23 -8.97 -14.51
CA CYS A 237 -16.68 -7.76 -13.91
C CYS A 237 -17.80 -6.89 -13.32
N ASP A 238 -18.14 -7.15 -12.07
CA ASP A 238 -19.20 -6.49 -11.33
C ASP A 238 -18.55 -5.58 -10.29
N LEU A 239 -18.08 -4.44 -10.79
CA LEU A 239 -17.49 -3.38 -9.97
C LEU A 239 -18.42 -2.95 -8.83
N HIS A 240 -19.74 -3.05 -9.04
CA HIS A 240 -20.72 -2.76 -8.01
C HIS A 240 -20.66 -3.81 -6.88
N LYS A 241 -20.60 -5.11 -7.18
CA LYS A 241 -20.39 -6.15 -6.15
C LYS A 241 -19.08 -5.96 -5.39
N LEU A 242 -17.98 -5.70 -6.11
CA LEU A 242 -16.68 -5.45 -5.47
C LEU A 242 -16.73 -4.21 -4.55
N LYS A 243 -17.45 -3.16 -4.95
CA LYS A 243 -17.68 -1.98 -4.12
C LYS A 243 -18.49 -2.31 -2.85
N VAL A 244 -19.59 -3.06 -2.99
CA VAL A 244 -20.42 -3.49 -1.84
C VAL A 244 -19.60 -4.31 -0.85
N ILE A 245 -18.74 -5.19 -1.34
CA ILE A 245 -17.79 -5.93 -0.49
C ILE A 245 -16.85 -5.00 0.24
N GLN A 246 -16.24 -4.06 -0.47
CA GLN A 246 -15.27 -3.16 0.11
C GLN A 246 -15.91 -2.31 1.22
N ASP A 247 -17.12 -1.80 0.98
CA ASP A 247 -17.89 -1.05 1.96
C ASP A 247 -18.23 -1.92 3.18
N ALA A 248 -18.68 -3.17 2.97
CA ALA A 248 -19.01 -4.09 4.06
C ALA A 248 -17.79 -4.47 4.92
N VAL A 249 -16.63 -4.71 4.30
CA VAL A 249 -15.37 -4.98 5.02
C VAL A 249 -14.93 -3.75 5.80
N ASN A 250 -14.92 -2.57 5.17
CA ASN A 250 -14.51 -1.32 5.81
C ASN A 250 -15.37 -0.94 7.02
N ILE A 251 -16.68 -1.26 7.01
CA ILE A 251 -17.58 -1.01 8.14
C ILE A 251 -17.27 -1.93 9.33
N LYS A 252 -16.88 -3.18 9.07
CA LYS A 252 -16.64 -4.18 10.12
C LYS A 252 -15.27 -4.05 10.78
N VAL A 253 -14.26 -3.57 10.05
CA VAL A 253 -12.90 -3.45 10.60
C VAL A 253 -12.87 -2.27 11.59
N ILE A 254 -12.95 -2.61 12.88
CA ILE A 254 -12.85 -1.65 13.98
C ILE A 254 -11.37 -1.33 14.23
N ARG A 255 -11.09 -0.08 14.57
CA ARG A 255 -9.75 0.49 14.74
C ARG A 255 -9.28 0.34 16.19
N SER A 256 -8.91 -0.87 16.57
CA SER A 256 -8.23 -1.17 17.85
C SER A 256 -7.95 -2.66 17.94
N ASN A 257 -6.87 -3.03 18.63
CA ASN A 257 -6.54 -4.43 18.94
C ASN A 257 -6.50 -5.34 17.68
N ASN A 258 -5.94 -4.82 16.58
CA ASN A 258 -5.96 -5.45 15.25
C ASN A 258 -5.56 -6.93 15.25
N LEU A 259 -4.53 -7.32 16.02
CA LEU A 259 -4.09 -8.71 16.11
C LEU A 259 -5.07 -9.59 16.88
N GLU A 260 -5.67 -9.08 17.95
CA GLU A 260 -6.72 -9.80 18.70
C GLU A 260 -7.94 -10.03 17.81
N LYS A 261 -8.35 -9.02 17.04
CA LYS A 261 -9.48 -9.13 16.10
C LYS A 261 -9.23 -10.19 15.04
N LEU A 262 -8.02 -10.24 14.48
CA LEU A 262 -7.64 -11.27 13.52
C LEU A 262 -7.68 -12.68 14.15
N PHE A 263 -7.22 -12.83 15.39
CA PHE A 263 -7.31 -14.11 16.10
C PHE A 263 -8.74 -14.49 16.47
N HIS A 264 -9.55 -13.52 16.91
CA HIS A 264 -10.97 -13.74 17.21
C HIS A 264 -11.71 -14.23 15.96
N GLU A 265 -11.46 -13.59 14.81
CA GLU A 265 -11.99 -14.01 13.51
C GLU A 265 -11.56 -15.44 13.14
N ALA A 266 -10.28 -15.79 13.30
CA ALA A 266 -9.79 -17.13 13.02
C ALA A 266 -10.46 -18.18 13.92
N ILE A 267 -10.59 -17.91 15.22
CA ILE A 267 -11.22 -18.81 16.20
C ILE A 267 -12.71 -18.96 15.92
N LYS A 268 -13.39 -17.86 15.58
CA LYS A 268 -14.81 -17.83 15.23
C LYS A 268 -15.11 -18.66 13.98
N ASN A 269 -14.18 -18.68 13.02
CA ASN A 269 -14.29 -19.51 11.83
C ASN A 269 -13.74 -20.94 12.02
N ASP A 270 -13.56 -21.41 13.27
CA ASP A 270 -13.09 -22.75 13.63
C ASP A 270 -11.63 -23.08 13.25
N TYR A 271 -10.76 -22.06 13.16
CA TYR A 271 -9.32 -22.19 12.86
C TYR A 271 -8.41 -21.91 14.06
N LEU A 272 -8.87 -22.22 15.28
CA LEU A 272 -8.03 -22.08 16.47
C LEU A 272 -6.72 -22.88 16.34
N HIS A 273 -6.75 -24.07 15.74
CA HIS A 273 -5.57 -24.94 15.56
C HIS A 273 -4.48 -24.32 14.67
N ASP A 274 -4.79 -23.31 13.86
CA ASP A 274 -3.77 -22.59 13.08
C ASP A 274 -2.99 -21.58 13.95
N LEU A 275 -3.53 -21.21 15.12
CA LEU A 275 -2.92 -20.28 16.08
C LEU A 275 -2.09 -20.98 17.16
N VAL A 276 -2.21 -22.31 17.28
CA VAL A 276 -1.61 -23.11 18.37
C VAL A 276 -0.94 -24.38 17.84
N THR A 277 0.11 -24.87 18.49
CA THR A 277 0.71 -26.17 18.12
C THR A 277 -0.21 -27.32 18.53
N ARG A 278 -0.61 -28.15 17.57
CA ARG A 278 -1.46 -29.33 17.79
C ARG A 278 -0.79 -30.33 18.74
N LYS A 279 -1.53 -30.82 19.74
CA LYS A 279 -1.03 -31.78 20.76
C LYS A 279 -1.72 -33.16 20.79
N SER A 280 -2.84 -33.37 20.10
CA SER A 280 -3.57 -34.66 20.12
C SER A 280 -4.05 -35.11 18.74
N THR A 281 -4.15 -36.43 18.56
CA THR A 281 -4.66 -37.13 17.38
C THR A 281 -6.12 -37.61 17.56
N ASN A 282 -6.72 -37.46 18.75
CA ASN A 282 -8.06 -37.94 19.06
C ASN A 282 -9.12 -36.82 18.98
N LYS A 283 -10.17 -36.99 18.17
CA LYS A 283 -11.24 -36.00 17.94
C LYS A 283 -12.01 -35.57 19.20
N LYS A 284 -12.23 -36.47 20.17
CA LYS A 284 -12.95 -36.11 21.40
C LYS A 284 -12.09 -35.24 22.33
N GLU A 285 -10.79 -35.54 22.39
CA GLU A 285 -9.83 -34.74 23.15
C GLU A 285 -9.60 -33.38 22.49
N GLU A 286 -9.68 -33.30 21.16
CA GLU A 286 -9.51 -32.06 20.40
C GLU A 286 -10.55 -31.00 20.76
N LYS A 287 -11.83 -31.37 20.86
CA LYS A 287 -12.89 -30.43 21.27
C LYS A 287 -12.66 -29.90 22.70
N GLN A 288 -12.39 -30.80 23.64
CA GLN A 288 -12.11 -30.42 25.03
C GLN A 288 -10.87 -29.54 25.13
N TRP A 289 -9.85 -29.84 24.32
CA TRP A 289 -8.65 -29.03 24.23
C TRP A 289 -8.93 -27.64 23.66
N HIS A 290 -9.70 -27.51 22.57
CA HIS A 290 -10.13 -26.22 22.04
C HIS A 290 -10.91 -25.40 23.07
N ASP A 291 -11.84 -26.01 23.80
CA ASP A 291 -12.61 -25.34 24.84
C ASP A 291 -11.71 -24.85 25.99
N ASN A 292 -10.72 -25.66 26.40
CA ASN A 292 -9.73 -25.27 27.41
C ASN A 292 -8.85 -24.11 26.94
N ILE A 293 -8.45 -24.07 25.66
CA ILE A 293 -7.66 -22.97 25.11
C ILE A 293 -8.51 -21.70 25.02
N LYS A 294 -9.75 -21.79 24.50
CA LYS A 294 -10.71 -20.67 24.45
C LYS A 294 -10.92 -20.05 25.83
N GLN A 295 -11.03 -20.86 26.88
CA GLN A 295 -11.10 -20.37 28.27
C GLN A 295 -9.82 -19.66 28.71
N GLN A 296 -8.63 -20.22 28.43
CA GLN A 296 -7.36 -19.60 28.84
C GLN A 296 -7.07 -18.26 28.14
N ILE A 297 -7.57 -18.06 26.92
CA ILE A 297 -7.41 -16.81 26.16
C ILE A 297 -8.58 -15.84 26.34
N ASN A 298 -9.55 -16.16 27.21
CA ASN A 298 -10.76 -15.37 27.44
C ASN A 298 -11.62 -15.15 26.17
N TYR A 299 -11.70 -16.15 25.28
CA TYR A 299 -12.51 -16.04 24.08
C TYR A 299 -14.02 -16.05 24.40
N ASN A 300 -14.73 -15.01 23.94
CA ASN A 300 -16.18 -14.93 23.99
C ASN A 300 -16.78 -14.87 22.58
N GLU A 301 -17.51 -15.91 22.21
CA GLU A 301 -18.15 -16.02 20.89
C GLU A 301 -19.26 -14.99 20.68
N LYS A 302 -19.93 -14.54 21.75
CA LYS A 302 -21.03 -13.57 21.68
C LYS A 302 -20.57 -12.12 21.62
N ASP A 303 -19.29 -11.87 21.89
CA ASP A 303 -18.73 -10.54 21.95
C ASP A 303 -17.43 -10.48 21.13
N GLU A 304 -17.57 -10.06 19.88
CA GLU A 304 -16.43 -9.83 18.98
C GLU A 304 -15.49 -8.73 19.48
N ASN A 305 -15.94 -7.90 20.43
CA ASN A 305 -15.15 -6.84 21.06
C ASN A 305 -14.52 -7.25 22.40
N SER A 306 -14.71 -8.49 22.83
CA SER A 306 -14.03 -9.01 24.02
C SER A 306 -12.51 -9.03 23.82
N GLU A 307 -11.79 -8.60 24.84
CA GLU A 307 -10.32 -8.60 24.86
C GLU A 307 -9.81 -10.04 24.93
N LEU A 308 -8.94 -10.40 23.98
CA LEU A 308 -8.27 -11.69 23.97
C LEU A 308 -6.93 -11.61 24.70
N ILE A 309 -6.67 -12.59 25.56
CA ILE A 309 -5.37 -12.69 26.24
C ILE A 309 -4.33 -13.24 25.26
N LEU A 310 -3.50 -12.35 24.71
CA LEU A 310 -2.40 -12.72 23.81
C LEU A 310 -1.21 -13.27 24.60
N ASN A 311 -1.17 -14.60 24.77
CA ASN A 311 -0.09 -15.30 25.47
C ASN A 311 0.63 -16.27 24.53
N ASP A 312 1.92 -16.06 24.30
CA ASP A 312 2.75 -16.84 23.36
C ASP A 312 3.05 -18.27 23.81
N LYS A 313 2.79 -18.61 25.09
CA LYS A 313 2.82 -20.00 25.59
C LYS A 313 1.58 -20.78 25.19
N ILE A 314 0.48 -20.08 24.89
CA ILE A 314 -0.79 -20.66 24.47
C ILE A 314 -0.92 -20.54 22.95
N LEU A 315 -0.91 -19.31 22.44
CA LEU A 315 -0.97 -18.95 21.02
C LEU A 315 0.43 -18.97 20.42
N THR A 316 0.93 -20.16 20.11
CA THR A 316 2.30 -20.38 19.66
C THR A 316 2.64 -19.64 18.37
N ILE A 317 1.63 -19.29 17.56
CA ILE A 317 1.81 -18.44 16.37
C ILE A 317 2.49 -17.12 16.71
N LEU A 318 2.28 -16.56 17.92
CA LEU A 318 2.94 -15.31 18.35
C LEU A 318 4.47 -15.41 18.34
N ASN A 319 5.04 -16.60 18.60
CA ASN A 319 6.49 -16.80 18.52
C ASN A 319 6.96 -16.79 17.05
N GLU A 320 6.22 -17.43 16.16
CA GLU A 320 6.49 -17.39 14.71
C GLU A 320 6.45 -15.93 14.21
N LEU A 321 5.44 -15.16 14.62
CA LEU A 321 5.31 -13.76 14.24
C LEU A 321 6.48 -12.91 14.74
N LYS A 322 6.92 -13.10 15.98
CA LYS A 322 8.08 -12.37 16.54
C LYS A 322 9.39 -12.70 15.83
N ILE A 323 9.57 -13.95 15.40
CA ILE A 323 10.75 -14.35 14.62
C ILE A 323 10.71 -13.67 13.25
N LEU A 324 9.59 -13.81 12.53
CA LEU A 324 9.39 -13.20 11.22
C LEU A 324 9.46 -11.68 11.26
N TYR A 325 8.99 -11.05 12.34
CA TYR A 325 9.11 -9.61 12.53
C TYR A 325 10.56 -9.16 12.51
N HIS A 326 11.50 -9.96 13.03
CA HIS A 326 12.92 -9.65 13.06
C HIS A 326 13.71 -10.20 11.88
N ASP A 327 13.03 -10.71 10.85
CA ASP A 327 13.69 -11.14 9.62
C ASP A 327 14.51 -9.99 9.01
N ASP A 328 15.69 -10.32 8.48
CA ASP A 328 16.62 -9.33 7.94
C ASP A 328 16.02 -8.53 6.77
N ILE A 329 15.13 -9.16 5.98
CA ILE A 329 14.44 -8.50 4.87
C ILE A 329 13.45 -7.45 5.42
N HIS A 330 12.69 -7.78 6.47
CA HIS A 330 11.79 -6.83 7.11
C HIS A 330 12.55 -5.68 7.78
N LYS A 331 13.67 -5.99 8.43
CA LYS A 331 14.58 -5.02 9.05
C LYS A 331 15.21 -4.09 8.02
N GLN A 332 15.69 -4.61 6.88
CA GLN A 332 16.23 -3.82 5.77
C GLN A 332 15.20 -2.80 5.27
N MET A 333 13.93 -3.19 5.19
CA MET A 333 12.84 -2.29 4.82
C MET A 333 12.50 -1.24 5.89
N GLY A 334 13.06 -1.34 7.11
CA GLY A 334 12.77 -0.46 8.23
C GLY A 334 11.51 -0.83 9.01
N TYR A 335 11.19 -2.12 9.12
CA TYR A 335 10.02 -2.65 9.80
C TYR A 335 8.69 -2.05 9.31
N PRO A 336 8.38 -2.03 8.00
CA PRO A 336 7.16 -1.42 7.50
C PRO A 336 5.88 -2.13 7.97
N LEU A 337 5.93 -3.45 8.22
CA LEU A 337 4.79 -4.24 8.67
C LEU A 337 4.65 -4.21 10.21
N GLN A 338 3.41 -4.42 10.66
CA GLN A 338 3.06 -4.67 12.06
C GLN A 338 2.82 -6.17 12.24
N LEU A 339 2.73 -6.68 13.48
CA LEU A 339 2.52 -8.11 13.73
C LEU A 339 1.25 -8.66 13.05
N PHE A 340 0.16 -7.89 13.01
CA PHE A 340 -1.08 -8.32 12.35
C PHE A 340 -0.96 -8.40 10.82
N HIS A 341 -0.13 -7.57 10.20
CA HIS A 341 0.19 -7.68 8.76
C HIS A 341 0.96 -8.97 8.47
N ILE A 342 2.01 -9.25 9.26
CA ILE A 342 2.79 -10.48 9.12
C ILE A 342 1.91 -11.70 9.38
N CYS A 343 1.02 -11.62 10.38
CA CYS A 343 0.08 -12.68 10.69
C CYS A 343 -0.90 -12.95 9.55
N ALA A 344 -1.45 -11.92 8.91
CA ALA A 344 -2.35 -12.09 7.77
C ALA A 344 -1.64 -12.83 6.61
N ILE A 345 -0.39 -12.46 6.30
CA ILE A 345 0.42 -13.16 5.29
C ILE A 345 0.69 -14.62 5.73
N LEU A 346 1.11 -14.84 6.98
CA LEU A 346 1.40 -16.18 7.49
C LEU A 346 0.16 -17.08 7.49
N MET A 347 -1.00 -16.55 7.86
CA MET A 347 -2.27 -17.28 7.82
C MET A 347 -2.66 -17.64 6.38
N TYR A 348 -2.41 -16.76 5.43
CA TYR A 348 -2.68 -17.03 4.02
C TYR A 348 -1.70 -18.07 3.44
N CYS A 349 -0.39 -17.89 3.61
CA CYS A 349 0.62 -18.72 2.99
C CYS A 349 0.82 -20.07 3.69
N GLY A 350 0.70 -20.10 5.01
CA GLY A 350 1.24 -21.20 5.83
C GLY A 350 0.23 -21.96 6.68
N LYS A 351 -1.03 -21.50 6.73
CA LYS A 351 -2.05 -22.07 7.64
C LYS A 351 -3.24 -22.61 6.86
N SER A 352 -3.99 -23.52 7.50
CA SER A 352 -5.07 -24.25 6.84
C SER A 352 -6.31 -23.41 6.55
N CYS A 353 -6.52 -22.33 7.30
CA CYS A 353 -7.61 -21.38 7.13
C CYS A 353 -7.65 -20.75 5.74
N ASN A 354 -6.51 -20.63 5.06
CA ASN A 354 -6.45 -20.06 3.71
C ASN A 354 -7.40 -20.78 2.74
N VAL A 355 -7.56 -22.09 2.86
CA VAL A 355 -8.41 -22.86 1.93
C VAL A 355 -9.86 -22.35 1.98
N GLN A 356 -10.41 -22.21 3.18
CA GLN A 356 -11.78 -21.73 3.37
C GLN A 356 -11.89 -20.23 3.15
N PHE A 357 -10.91 -19.45 3.60
CA PHE A 357 -10.81 -18.01 3.31
C PHE A 357 -10.91 -17.75 1.80
N SER A 358 -10.04 -18.39 1.01
CA SER A 358 -10.01 -18.28 -0.45
C SER A 358 -11.33 -18.71 -1.10
N TYR A 359 -11.93 -19.80 -0.61
CA TYR A 359 -13.24 -20.26 -1.08
C TYR A 359 -14.35 -19.24 -0.81
N ASP A 360 -14.40 -18.67 0.38
CA ASP A 360 -15.37 -17.64 0.76
C ASP A 360 -15.17 -16.35 -0.04
N GLN A 361 -13.93 -15.93 -0.31
CA GLN A 361 -13.64 -14.76 -1.16
C GLN A 361 -14.20 -14.93 -2.58
N ILE A 362 -13.94 -16.07 -3.23
CA ILE A 362 -14.45 -16.34 -4.59
C ILE A 362 -15.98 -16.32 -4.62
N GLN A 363 -16.65 -16.66 -3.52
CA GLN A 363 -18.10 -16.58 -3.38
C GLN A 363 -18.61 -15.23 -2.88
N PHE A 364 -17.78 -14.20 -2.89
CA PHE A 364 -18.09 -12.84 -2.44
C PHE A 364 -18.49 -12.77 -0.95
N ARG A 365 -18.08 -13.75 -0.14
CA ARG A 365 -18.36 -13.83 1.32
C ARG A 365 -17.23 -13.22 2.17
N HIS A 366 -16.62 -12.14 1.69
CA HIS A 366 -15.54 -11.42 2.38
C HIS A 366 -15.91 -10.97 3.80
N HIS A 367 -17.20 -10.74 4.06
CA HIS A 367 -17.71 -10.35 5.37
C HIS A 367 -17.56 -11.41 6.47
N LEU A 368 -17.17 -12.65 6.12
CA LEU A 368 -16.81 -13.71 7.07
C LEU A 368 -15.35 -13.56 7.56
N TRP A 369 -14.53 -12.86 6.78
CA TRP A 369 -13.10 -12.66 7.00
C TRP A 369 -12.67 -11.19 6.88
N PRO A 370 -13.41 -10.21 7.44
CA PRO A 370 -13.11 -8.79 7.25
C PRO A 370 -11.69 -8.39 7.69
N TYR A 371 -11.17 -8.95 8.77
CA TYR A 371 -9.85 -8.59 9.30
C TYR A 371 -8.72 -9.24 8.50
N LEU A 372 -8.80 -10.56 8.22
CA LEU A 372 -7.80 -11.25 7.41
C LEU A 372 -7.74 -10.65 5.99
N ASP A 373 -8.89 -10.40 5.37
CA ASP A 373 -8.96 -9.80 4.03
C ASP A 373 -8.33 -8.41 3.99
N PHE A 374 -8.70 -7.54 4.93
CA PHE A 374 -8.21 -6.17 4.99
C PHE A 374 -6.71 -6.10 5.28
N TYR A 375 -6.22 -6.81 6.30
CA TYR A 375 -4.81 -6.75 6.70
C TYR A 375 -3.89 -7.47 5.71
N LEU A 376 -4.36 -8.51 5.01
CA LEU A 376 -3.60 -9.14 3.93
C LEU A 376 -3.43 -8.17 2.75
N TRP A 377 -4.51 -7.51 2.35
CA TRP A 377 -4.46 -6.49 1.30
C TRP A 377 -3.53 -5.33 1.68
N GLU A 378 -3.61 -4.82 2.91
CA GLU A 378 -2.72 -3.76 3.39
C GLU A 378 -1.26 -4.20 3.41
N ALA A 379 -0.97 -5.40 3.90
CA ALA A 379 0.38 -5.93 3.97
C ALA A 379 1.02 -6.04 2.57
N ILE A 380 0.30 -6.61 1.60
CA ILE A 380 0.76 -6.70 0.21
C ILE A 380 0.98 -5.31 -0.39
N ARG A 381 0.05 -4.38 -0.17
CA ARG A 381 0.17 -2.99 -0.65
C ARG A 381 1.37 -2.26 -0.05
N ILE A 382 1.70 -2.53 1.21
CA ILE A 382 2.89 -1.96 1.87
C ILE A 382 4.16 -2.56 1.25
N LEU A 383 4.30 -3.89 1.22
CA LEU A 383 5.49 -4.56 0.68
C LEU A 383 5.74 -4.24 -0.80
N HIS A 384 4.68 -4.13 -1.59
CA HIS A 384 4.73 -3.70 -2.98
C HIS A 384 5.48 -2.38 -3.20
N LYS A 385 5.41 -1.44 -2.24
CA LYS A 385 6.12 -0.15 -2.29
C LYS A 385 7.61 -0.28 -1.97
N HIS A 386 7.99 -1.32 -1.24
CA HIS A 386 9.37 -1.60 -0.84
C HIS A 386 10.13 -2.45 -1.86
N GLU A 387 9.46 -3.09 -2.82
CA GLU A 387 10.14 -3.85 -3.88
C GLU A 387 10.53 -2.98 -5.07
N ARG A 388 11.73 -3.23 -5.62
CA ARG A 388 12.24 -2.63 -6.86
C ARG A 388 11.70 -3.33 -8.11
N ARG A 389 10.38 -3.37 -8.23
CA ARG A 389 9.63 -4.02 -9.34
C ARG A 389 9.90 -3.44 -10.73
N GLU A 390 10.22 -2.16 -10.79
CA GLU A 390 10.67 -1.47 -12.00
C GLU A 390 12.01 -2.01 -12.54
N GLU A 391 12.80 -2.70 -11.71
CA GLU A 391 14.09 -3.31 -12.10
C GLU A 391 13.92 -4.77 -12.55
N SER A 392 12.76 -5.40 -12.34
CA SER A 392 12.57 -6.84 -12.53
C SER A 392 11.82 -7.18 -13.81
N GLU A 393 12.33 -8.13 -14.59
CA GLU A 393 11.66 -8.72 -15.77
C GLU A 393 10.97 -10.06 -15.46
N MET A 394 10.75 -10.35 -14.18
CA MET A 394 10.26 -11.65 -13.71
C MET A 394 8.84 -11.96 -14.22
N GLU A 395 8.72 -13.10 -14.89
CA GLU A 395 7.43 -13.74 -15.21
C GLU A 395 6.97 -14.58 -14.02
N LEU A 396 5.66 -14.63 -13.81
CA LEU A 396 5.07 -15.39 -12.69
C LEU A 396 4.03 -16.38 -13.21
N TYR A 397 3.86 -17.47 -12.48
CA TYR A 397 3.00 -18.57 -12.87
C TYR A 397 2.10 -19.00 -11.70
N CYS A 398 0.86 -19.39 -12.02
CA CYS A 398 -0.08 -19.97 -11.07
C CYS A 398 -0.79 -21.16 -11.71
N GLY A 399 -0.70 -22.33 -11.08
CA GLY A 399 -1.41 -23.54 -11.52
C GLY A 399 -2.84 -23.57 -10.98
N LEU A 400 -3.81 -23.72 -11.88
CA LEU A 400 -5.22 -23.92 -11.53
C LEU A 400 -5.64 -25.37 -11.84
N LYS A 401 -5.91 -26.12 -10.77
CA LYS A 401 -6.37 -27.50 -10.84
C LYS A 401 -7.77 -27.62 -11.45
N ASN A 402 -7.94 -28.49 -12.44
CA ASN A 402 -9.24 -28.81 -13.06
C ASN A 402 -10.00 -27.58 -13.63
N VAL A 403 -9.26 -26.54 -14.04
CA VAL A 403 -9.78 -25.36 -14.72
C VAL A 403 -9.30 -25.40 -16.17
N ARG A 404 -10.23 -25.28 -17.11
CA ARG A 404 -9.96 -25.09 -18.54
C ARG A 404 -11.08 -24.22 -19.10
N PHE A 405 -10.73 -23.22 -19.89
CA PHE A 405 -11.68 -22.29 -20.48
C PHE A 405 -11.99 -22.75 -21.91
N GLU A 406 -13.27 -22.87 -22.24
CA GLU A 406 -13.73 -23.19 -23.61
C GLU A 406 -13.65 -21.95 -24.51
N ASN A 407 -13.99 -20.78 -23.96
CA ASN A 407 -13.91 -19.52 -24.64
C ASN A 407 -13.52 -18.42 -23.65
N ILE A 408 -12.22 -18.11 -23.61
CA ILE A 408 -11.69 -17.11 -22.69
C ILE A 408 -12.34 -15.74 -22.85
N GLU A 409 -12.67 -15.31 -24.07
CA GLU A 409 -13.25 -13.99 -24.31
C GLU A 409 -14.68 -13.86 -23.73
N LYS A 410 -15.41 -14.98 -23.67
CA LYS A 410 -16.73 -15.05 -23.04
C LYS A 410 -16.66 -15.27 -21.54
N GLU A 411 -15.68 -16.04 -21.08
CA GLU A 411 -15.54 -16.45 -19.68
C GLU A 411 -14.77 -15.43 -18.84
N ILE A 412 -13.87 -14.66 -19.46
CA ILE A 412 -13.01 -13.67 -18.81
C ILE A 412 -13.12 -12.34 -19.58
N LYS A 413 -13.84 -11.37 -19.01
CA LYS A 413 -13.73 -9.97 -19.42
C LYS A 413 -12.58 -9.30 -18.65
N SER A 414 -12.09 -8.14 -19.12
CA SER A 414 -11.09 -7.31 -18.40
C SER A 414 -11.33 -7.37 -16.89
N GLY A 415 -10.39 -7.99 -16.19
CA GLY A 415 -10.63 -8.64 -14.92
C GLY A 415 -10.14 -7.85 -13.74
N PHE A 416 -10.73 -8.18 -12.60
CA PHE A 416 -10.34 -7.75 -11.27
C PHE A 416 -10.16 -9.03 -10.44
N PHE A 417 -9.14 -9.07 -9.58
CA PHE A 417 -8.96 -10.20 -8.67
C PHE A 417 -10.00 -10.13 -7.55
N ILE A 418 -10.85 -11.14 -7.45
CA ILE A 418 -11.86 -11.23 -6.39
C ILE A 418 -11.21 -11.71 -5.09
N SER A 419 -10.32 -12.69 -5.20
CA SER A 419 -9.48 -13.18 -4.11
C SER A 419 -8.04 -12.77 -4.31
N HIS A 420 -7.23 -12.96 -3.28
CA HIS A 420 -5.77 -12.93 -3.41
C HIS A 420 -5.31 -14.05 -4.34
N VAL A 421 -4.15 -13.88 -5.00
CA VAL A 421 -3.60 -14.88 -5.92
C VAL A 421 -2.15 -15.16 -5.58
N SER A 422 -1.85 -16.43 -5.34
CA SER A 422 -0.50 -16.90 -5.08
C SER A 422 0.15 -17.34 -6.39
N THR A 423 1.39 -16.91 -6.61
CA THR A 423 2.16 -17.14 -7.82
C THR A 423 3.59 -17.54 -7.47
N SER A 424 4.29 -18.14 -8.42
CA SER A 424 5.71 -18.48 -8.32
C SER A 424 6.45 -17.97 -9.55
N ASP A 425 7.72 -17.60 -9.40
CA ASP A 425 8.64 -17.39 -10.53
C ASP A 425 9.17 -18.72 -11.10
N ASP A 426 8.76 -19.85 -10.52
CA ASP A 426 9.02 -21.20 -10.98
C ASP A 426 7.80 -21.79 -11.69
N ILE A 427 7.94 -22.06 -12.99
CA ILE A 427 6.88 -22.72 -13.75
C ILE A 427 6.64 -24.17 -13.28
N GLU A 428 7.66 -24.85 -12.74
CA GLU A 428 7.51 -26.22 -12.23
C GLU A 428 6.58 -26.25 -11.02
N VAL A 429 6.67 -25.26 -10.13
CA VAL A 429 5.75 -25.09 -9.01
C VAL A 429 4.31 -24.92 -9.51
N ALA A 430 4.10 -24.08 -10.54
CA ALA A 430 2.77 -23.93 -11.15
C ALA A 430 2.27 -25.23 -11.79
N GLN A 431 3.14 -26.01 -12.43
CA GLN A 431 2.78 -27.32 -13.00
C GLN A 431 2.35 -28.32 -11.92
N MET A 432 3.03 -28.34 -10.77
CA MET A 432 2.63 -29.18 -9.62
C MET A 432 1.21 -28.85 -9.15
N TYR A 433 0.86 -27.56 -9.10
CA TYR A 433 -0.47 -27.11 -8.65
C TYR A 433 -1.57 -27.26 -9.70
N ARG A 434 -1.22 -27.31 -10.99
CA ARG A 434 -2.16 -27.57 -12.09
C ARG A 434 -2.73 -28.99 -12.07
N SER A 435 -2.01 -29.97 -11.50
CA SER A 435 -2.29 -31.43 -11.62
C SER A 435 -2.23 -31.93 -13.08
N ASP A 436 -2.80 -33.11 -13.38
CA ASP A 436 -2.70 -33.73 -14.72
C ASP A 436 -3.44 -32.94 -15.80
N GLN A 437 -4.60 -32.37 -15.45
CA GLN A 437 -5.43 -31.52 -16.32
C GLN A 437 -5.75 -30.20 -15.61
N GLY A 438 -5.56 -29.09 -16.31
CA GLY A 438 -5.81 -27.77 -15.76
C GLY A 438 -5.20 -26.64 -16.59
N CYS A 439 -5.14 -25.47 -15.98
CA CYS A 439 -4.69 -24.24 -16.60
C CYS A 439 -3.48 -23.68 -15.85
N ILE A 440 -2.53 -23.09 -16.58
CA ILE A 440 -1.47 -22.27 -16.00
C ILE A 440 -1.78 -20.82 -16.34
N LEU A 441 -1.91 -19.99 -15.32
CA LEU A 441 -1.91 -18.54 -15.50
C LEU A 441 -0.46 -18.08 -15.58
N HIS A 442 -0.11 -17.41 -16.67
CA HIS A 442 1.18 -16.77 -16.88
C HIS A 442 0.98 -15.26 -16.74
N PHE A 443 1.65 -14.64 -15.77
CA PHE A 443 1.56 -13.21 -15.49
C PHE A 443 2.73 -12.50 -16.16
N HIS A 444 2.41 -11.64 -17.13
CA HIS A 444 3.39 -10.77 -17.75
C HIS A 444 4.03 -9.83 -16.72
N PRO A 445 5.31 -9.43 -16.84
CA PRO A 445 5.97 -8.51 -15.90
C PRO A 445 5.23 -7.18 -15.69
N SER A 446 4.45 -6.73 -16.69
CA SER A 446 3.58 -5.55 -16.58
C SER A 446 2.58 -5.63 -15.42
N MET A 447 2.14 -6.84 -15.03
CA MET A 447 1.24 -7.06 -13.89
C MET A 447 1.89 -6.71 -12.56
N ARG A 448 3.15 -7.14 -12.34
CA ARG A 448 3.91 -6.84 -11.11
C ARG A 448 4.33 -5.38 -11.03
N ARG A 449 4.62 -4.78 -12.19
CA ARG A 449 5.03 -3.39 -12.35
C ARG A 449 3.87 -2.38 -12.19
N ALA A 450 2.62 -2.79 -12.33
CA ALA A 450 1.47 -1.92 -12.16
C ALA A 450 1.26 -1.49 -10.69
N LEU A 451 1.20 -0.18 -10.39
CA LEU A 451 0.99 0.32 -9.00
C LEU A 451 -0.36 -0.08 -8.40
N ASN A 452 -1.38 -0.17 -9.24
CA ASN A 452 -2.75 -0.43 -8.80
C ASN A 452 -3.13 -1.91 -8.88
N ILE A 453 -2.15 -2.79 -9.16
CA ILE A 453 -2.26 -4.24 -9.03
C ILE A 453 -1.18 -4.67 -8.01
N PRO A 454 -1.44 -4.47 -6.70
CA PRO A 454 -0.41 -4.68 -5.70
C PRO A 454 0.03 -6.14 -5.65
N SER A 455 1.34 -6.34 -5.58
CA SER A 455 1.95 -7.65 -5.39
C SER A 455 3.27 -7.55 -4.64
N CYS A 456 3.64 -8.64 -3.97
CA CYS A 456 4.90 -8.73 -3.24
C CYS A 456 5.41 -10.17 -3.11
N ASP A 457 6.73 -10.31 -3.06
CA ASP A 457 7.46 -11.48 -2.60
C ASP A 457 7.25 -11.67 -1.10
N VAL A 458 6.58 -12.77 -0.75
CA VAL A 458 6.35 -13.20 0.63
C VAL A 458 7.13 -14.45 0.97
N SER A 459 8.05 -14.90 0.12
CA SER A 459 8.85 -16.11 0.34
C SER A 459 9.65 -16.06 1.65
N TRP A 460 9.96 -14.87 2.19
CA TRP A 460 10.61 -14.71 3.49
C TRP A 460 9.66 -14.92 4.67
N ILE A 461 8.34 -14.72 4.50
CA ILE A 461 7.29 -15.04 5.49
C ILE A 461 6.77 -16.46 5.32
N SER A 462 6.52 -16.88 4.08
CA SER A 462 5.92 -18.18 3.75
C SER A 462 6.77 -19.33 4.32
N PRO A 463 6.15 -20.36 4.93
CA PRO A 463 6.90 -21.53 5.38
C PRO A 463 7.40 -22.39 4.20
N PHE A 464 6.80 -22.25 3.02
CA PHE A 464 7.12 -23.04 1.83
C PHE A 464 8.17 -22.34 0.95
N LYS A 465 9.41 -22.25 1.45
CA LYS A 465 10.50 -21.50 0.80
C LYS A 465 10.77 -21.90 -0.65
N HIS A 466 10.57 -23.17 -0.99
CA HIS A 466 10.76 -23.71 -2.32
C HIS A 466 9.74 -23.19 -3.35
N GLU A 467 8.56 -22.74 -2.92
CA GLU A 467 7.52 -22.22 -3.81
C GLU A 467 7.85 -20.82 -4.33
N ARG A 468 8.80 -20.11 -3.69
CA ARG A 468 9.18 -18.73 -4.04
C ARG A 468 7.96 -17.82 -4.19
N GLU A 469 7.08 -17.94 -3.20
CA GLU A 469 5.72 -17.42 -3.27
C GLU A 469 5.68 -15.88 -3.41
N ILE A 470 4.98 -15.43 -4.44
CA ILE A 470 4.66 -14.03 -4.72
C ILE A 470 3.15 -13.86 -4.74
N LEU A 471 2.65 -12.97 -3.89
CA LEU A 471 1.22 -12.72 -3.75
C LEU A 471 0.79 -11.50 -4.54
N PHE A 472 -0.31 -11.63 -5.27
CA PHE A 472 -1.12 -10.52 -5.73
C PHE A 472 -2.27 -10.27 -4.77
N ALA A 473 -2.48 -9.00 -4.44
CA ALA A 473 -3.63 -8.57 -3.68
C ALA A 473 -4.90 -8.71 -4.51
N ARG A 474 -6.03 -8.98 -3.86
CA ARG A 474 -7.32 -8.79 -4.53
C ARG A 474 -7.48 -7.34 -4.97
N SER A 475 -8.29 -7.11 -6.00
CA SER A 475 -8.57 -5.78 -6.49
C SER A 475 -9.33 -4.95 -5.44
N TYR A 476 -8.93 -3.69 -5.32
CA TYR A 476 -9.51 -2.73 -4.40
C TYR A 476 -10.27 -1.66 -5.17
N ILE A 477 -11.58 -1.53 -4.89
CA ILE A 477 -12.42 -0.53 -5.54
C ILE A 477 -12.54 0.69 -4.63
N HIS A 478 -11.85 1.76 -5.02
CA HIS A 478 -11.93 3.04 -4.35
C HIS A 478 -13.26 3.76 -4.65
N PHE A 479 -13.99 4.18 -3.62
CA PHE A 479 -15.34 4.78 -3.76
C PHE A 479 -15.34 6.12 -4.51
N ALA A 480 -14.25 6.88 -4.48
CA ALA A 480 -14.15 8.20 -5.10
C ALA A 480 -13.75 8.17 -6.58
N LYS A 481 -13.35 7.02 -7.13
CA LYS A 481 -12.95 6.90 -8.54
C LYS A 481 -14.13 6.43 -9.38
N ASP A 482 -14.26 6.99 -10.58
CA ASP A 482 -15.23 6.50 -11.55
C ASP A 482 -14.84 5.11 -12.10
N GLU A 483 -15.81 4.42 -12.68
CA GLU A 483 -15.63 3.08 -13.26
C GLU A 483 -14.59 3.06 -14.39
N LYS A 484 -14.44 4.16 -15.14
CA LYS A 484 -13.51 4.25 -16.27
C LYS A 484 -12.06 4.27 -15.77
N ILE A 485 -11.78 5.00 -14.70
CA ILE A 485 -10.46 5.05 -14.05
C ILE A 485 -10.13 3.67 -13.47
N HIS A 486 -11.09 3.01 -12.82
CA HIS A 486 -10.89 1.66 -12.30
C HIS A 486 -10.50 0.66 -13.38
N LYS A 487 -11.25 0.62 -14.49
CA LYS A 487 -10.95 -0.27 -15.63
C LYS A 487 -9.61 0.03 -16.30
N LYS A 488 -9.15 1.28 -16.27
CA LYS A 488 -7.86 1.65 -16.85
C LYS A 488 -6.69 1.27 -15.95
N GLU A 489 -6.82 1.53 -14.65
CA GLU A 489 -5.68 1.49 -13.74
C GLU A 489 -5.52 0.14 -13.03
N PHE A 490 -6.61 -0.51 -12.66
CA PHE A 490 -6.62 -1.67 -11.76
C PHE A 490 -6.88 -3.00 -12.47
N ALA A 491 -7.36 -2.95 -13.71
CA ALA A 491 -7.78 -4.14 -14.44
C ALA A 491 -6.63 -4.78 -15.21
N TRP A 492 -6.80 -6.07 -15.47
CA TRP A 492 -5.93 -6.88 -16.30
C TRP A 492 -6.72 -7.50 -17.45
N ASN A 493 -6.04 -7.90 -18.52
CA ASN A 493 -6.61 -8.68 -19.61
C ASN A 493 -6.08 -10.11 -19.56
N ALA A 494 -6.80 -11.02 -20.19
CA ALA A 494 -6.41 -12.41 -20.33
C ALA A 494 -6.55 -12.85 -21.79
N LYS A 495 -5.61 -13.67 -22.27
CA LYS A 495 -5.68 -14.33 -23.57
C LYS A 495 -5.05 -15.71 -23.52
N VAL A 496 -5.50 -16.62 -24.38
CA VAL A 496 -4.83 -17.91 -24.55
C VAL A 496 -3.45 -17.66 -25.17
N GLU A 497 -2.40 -18.09 -24.49
CA GLU A 497 -1.02 -18.01 -24.98
C GLU A 497 -0.63 -19.29 -25.71
N SER A 498 -0.96 -20.44 -25.13
CA SER A 498 -0.79 -21.75 -25.75
C SER A 498 -1.81 -22.73 -25.19
N GLU A 499 -2.14 -23.75 -25.96
CA GLU A 499 -3.07 -24.80 -25.54
C GLU A 499 -2.68 -26.13 -26.20
N ASP A 500 -2.61 -27.18 -25.38
CA ASP A 500 -2.44 -28.56 -25.83
C ASP A 500 -3.50 -29.46 -25.18
N GLU A 501 -3.43 -30.77 -25.43
CA GLU A 501 -4.37 -31.76 -24.90
C GLU A 501 -4.46 -31.74 -23.36
N TYR A 502 -3.37 -31.41 -22.67
CA TYR A 502 -3.24 -31.52 -21.22
C TYR A 502 -3.37 -30.17 -20.51
N THR A 503 -2.88 -29.09 -21.12
CA THR A 503 -2.73 -27.77 -20.48
C THR A 503 -3.23 -26.64 -21.36
N GLN A 504 -3.83 -25.65 -20.71
CA GLN A 504 -4.11 -24.34 -21.32
C GLN A 504 -3.31 -23.27 -20.56
N MET A 505 -2.45 -22.54 -21.26
CA MET A 505 -1.68 -21.43 -20.71
C MET A 505 -2.38 -20.11 -21.04
N ILE A 506 -2.72 -19.36 -20.00
CA ILE A 506 -3.43 -18.09 -20.10
C ILE A 506 -2.51 -16.96 -19.69
N LEU A 507 -2.20 -16.07 -20.64
CA LEU A 507 -1.38 -14.88 -20.39
C LEU A 507 -2.24 -13.76 -19.83
N LEU A 508 -1.84 -13.26 -18.66
CA LEU A 508 -2.41 -12.11 -17.98
C LEU A 508 -1.51 -10.89 -18.15
N THR A 509 -2.09 -9.79 -18.62
CA THR A 509 -1.41 -8.53 -18.89
C THR A 509 -2.14 -7.37 -18.24
N TRP A 510 -1.40 -6.33 -17.83
CA TRP A 510 -2.03 -5.11 -17.35
C TRP A 510 -2.78 -4.39 -18.48
N VAL A 511 -4.00 -3.89 -18.25
CA VAL A 511 -4.79 -3.20 -19.29
C VAL A 511 -4.03 -2.03 -19.93
N GLN A 512 -3.26 -1.28 -19.14
CA GLN A 512 -2.48 -0.16 -19.69
C GLN A 512 -1.32 -0.63 -20.58
N TYR A 513 -0.74 -1.80 -20.32
CA TYR A 513 0.23 -2.39 -21.25
C TYR A 513 -0.42 -2.68 -22.60
N ASP A 514 -1.57 -3.34 -22.62
CA ASP A 514 -2.27 -3.70 -23.87
C ASP A 514 -2.82 -2.47 -24.60
N GLN A 515 -3.19 -1.41 -23.88
CA GLN A 515 -3.63 -0.16 -24.48
C GLN A 515 -2.54 0.44 -25.38
N TYR A 516 -1.27 0.37 -24.94
CA TYR A 516 -0.16 1.07 -25.60
C TYR A 516 0.75 0.17 -26.43
N ILE A 517 0.71 -1.16 -26.27
CA ILE A 517 1.62 -2.10 -26.98
C ILE A 517 1.61 -1.85 -28.50
N ARG A 518 0.43 -1.74 -29.14
CA ARG A 518 0.35 -1.59 -30.60
C ARG A 518 0.97 -0.28 -31.11
N GLN A 519 0.64 0.85 -30.45
CA GLN A 519 1.17 2.17 -30.82
C GLN A 519 2.68 2.23 -30.56
N THR A 520 3.12 1.70 -29.42
CA THR A 520 4.53 1.59 -29.06
C THR A 520 5.31 0.84 -30.13
N MET A 521 4.73 -0.24 -30.66
CA MET A 521 5.38 -1.03 -31.72
C MET A 521 5.36 -0.39 -33.08
N GLN A 522 4.29 0.31 -33.44
CA GLN A 522 4.25 1.10 -34.67
C GLN A 522 5.37 2.14 -34.68
N ILE A 523 5.50 2.92 -33.60
CA ILE A 523 6.54 3.94 -33.47
C ILE A 523 7.92 3.28 -33.43
N SER A 524 8.12 2.23 -32.63
CA SER A 524 9.40 1.52 -32.54
C SER A 524 9.87 1.03 -33.91
N ALA A 525 8.96 0.52 -34.76
CA ALA A 525 9.27 0.07 -36.10
C ALA A 525 9.74 1.20 -37.04
N THR A 526 9.12 2.38 -36.98
CA THR A 526 9.56 3.57 -37.74
C THR A 526 11.00 3.97 -37.39
N TRP A 527 11.46 3.65 -36.19
CA TRP A 527 12.80 3.91 -35.68
C TRP A 527 13.73 2.69 -35.72
N SER A 528 13.41 1.66 -36.53
CA SER A 528 14.20 0.42 -36.63
C SER A 528 14.48 -0.24 -35.27
N HIS A 529 13.54 -0.13 -34.34
CA HIS A 529 13.64 -0.64 -32.97
C HIS A 529 14.83 -0.08 -32.16
N SER A 530 15.36 1.09 -32.53
CA SER A 530 16.48 1.74 -31.83
C SER A 530 16.08 2.43 -30.53
N ILE A 531 14.83 2.92 -30.43
CA ILE A 531 14.30 3.59 -29.24
C ILE A 531 13.79 2.56 -28.22
N ASP A 532 14.04 2.83 -26.93
CA ASP A 532 13.51 2.08 -25.80
C ASP A 532 11.96 2.08 -25.78
N LEU A 533 11.36 0.90 -25.60
CA LEU A 533 9.90 0.75 -25.64
C LEU A 533 9.19 1.50 -24.50
N ASN A 534 9.82 1.56 -23.32
CA ASN A 534 9.26 2.32 -22.21
C ASN A 534 9.37 3.83 -22.43
N LEU A 535 10.43 4.31 -23.10
CA LEU A 535 10.51 5.72 -23.53
C LEU A 535 9.36 6.10 -24.47
N ILE A 536 9.10 5.26 -25.50
CA ILE A 536 7.97 5.49 -26.42
C ILE A 536 6.65 5.51 -25.65
N TYR A 537 6.46 4.56 -24.73
CA TYR A 537 5.28 4.50 -23.87
C TYR A 537 5.10 5.75 -23.00
N VAL A 538 6.18 6.24 -22.38
CA VAL A 538 6.14 7.47 -21.59
C VAL A 538 5.73 8.64 -22.48
N ALA A 539 6.33 8.79 -23.66
CA ALA A 539 5.99 9.84 -24.59
C ALA A 539 4.52 9.75 -25.04
N LEU A 540 4.04 8.55 -25.42
CA LEU A 540 2.62 8.31 -25.73
C LEU A 540 1.72 8.70 -24.55
N SER A 541 2.09 8.37 -23.32
CA SER A 541 1.33 8.74 -22.13
C SER A 541 1.31 10.26 -21.91
N CYS A 542 2.42 10.96 -22.16
CA CYS A 542 2.50 12.43 -22.06
C CYS A 542 1.57 13.12 -23.07
N PHE A 543 1.47 12.58 -24.28
CA PHE A 543 0.65 13.14 -25.36
C PHE A 543 -0.72 12.45 -25.51
N HIS A 544 -1.21 11.81 -24.44
CA HIS A 544 -2.54 11.18 -24.39
C HIS A 544 -2.82 10.18 -25.53
N GLY A 545 -1.78 9.51 -26.03
CA GLY A 545 -1.87 8.51 -27.11
C GLY A 545 -1.81 9.10 -28.53
N ASP A 546 -1.55 10.40 -28.68
CA ASP A 546 -1.36 11.07 -29.96
C ASP A 546 -0.02 10.64 -30.59
N ILE A 547 -0.10 9.82 -31.65
CA ILE A 547 1.07 9.22 -32.31
C ILE A 547 1.93 10.29 -32.99
N ASP A 548 1.30 11.27 -33.65
CA ASP A 548 2.02 12.26 -34.46
C ASP A 548 2.84 13.17 -33.55
N LYS A 549 2.23 13.69 -32.48
CA LYS A 549 2.95 14.47 -31.45
C LYS A 549 4.03 13.67 -30.74
N THR A 550 3.79 12.38 -30.54
CA THR A 550 4.79 11.51 -29.94
C THR A 550 6.01 11.34 -30.85
N ILE A 551 5.80 11.11 -32.15
CA ILE A 551 6.89 10.98 -33.13
C ILE A 551 7.66 12.30 -33.24
N GLU A 552 6.96 13.43 -33.33
CA GLU A 552 7.55 14.77 -33.35
C GLU A 552 8.43 15.00 -32.11
N SER A 553 7.88 14.76 -30.92
CA SER A 553 8.61 14.94 -29.67
C SER A 553 9.82 14.00 -29.52
N LEU A 554 9.70 12.73 -29.95
CA LEU A 554 10.83 11.79 -29.94
C LEU A 554 11.92 12.21 -30.93
N PHE A 555 11.54 12.75 -32.09
CA PHE A 555 12.49 13.28 -33.06
C PHE A 555 13.27 14.48 -32.52
N GLU A 556 12.57 15.45 -31.94
CA GLU A 556 13.19 16.60 -31.25
C GLU A 556 14.07 16.16 -30.08
N PHE A 557 13.64 15.15 -29.33
CA PHE A 557 14.41 14.59 -28.21
C PHE A 557 15.74 13.97 -28.69
N GLU A 558 15.70 13.14 -29.73
CA GLU A 558 16.92 12.51 -30.26
C GLU A 558 17.89 13.58 -30.81
N GLN A 559 17.40 14.63 -31.47
CA GLN A 559 18.26 15.75 -31.87
C GLN A 559 18.86 16.48 -30.65
N TRP A 560 18.02 16.79 -29.66
CA TRP A 560 18.44 17.50 -28.45
C TRP A 560 19.47 16.74 -27.64
N LYS A 561 19.40 15.40 -27.62
CA LYS A 561 20.33 14.54 -26.89
C LYS A 561 21.79 14.74 -27.30
N PHE A 562 22.03 14.99 -28.59
CA PHE A 562 23.38 15.22 -29.16
C PHE A 562 23.82 16.69 -29.13
N GLN A 563 22.93 17.61 -28.80
CA GLN A 563 23.25 19.04 -28.66
C GLN A 563 23.81 19.35 -27.27
N ASP A 564 24.60 20.41 -27.15
CA ASP A 564 25.05 21.04 -25.90
C ASP A 564 25.58 20.08 -24.82
N ASN A 565 26.17 18.95 -25.22
CA ASN A 565 26.63 17.89 -24.33
C ASN A 565 25.55 17.39 -23.34
N ASN A 566 24.27 17.37 -23.74
CA ASN A 566 23.16 17.05 -22.85
C ASN A 566 23.25 15.62 -22.26
N GLU A 567 23.73 14.65 -23.04
CA GLU A 567 24.00 13.31 -22.51
C GLU A 567 25.08 13.33 -21.41
N GLN A 568 26.12 14.14 -21.55
CA GLN A 568 27.16 14.27 -20.53
C GLN A 568 26.62 14.96 -19.27
N LYS A 569 25.81 16.01 -19.41
CA LYS A 569 25.11 16.66 -18.29
C LYS A 569 24.22 15.67 -17.53
N TYR A 570 23.59 14.72 -18.23
CA TYR A 570 22.86 13.64 -17.57
C TYR A 570 23.79 12.69 -16.83
N LYS A 571 24.90 12.25 -17.44
CA LYS A 571 25.88 11.38 -16.77
C LYS A 571 26.37 11.97 -15.45
N GLU A 572 26.58 13.29 -15.38
CA GLU A 572 26.93 14.02 -14.15
C GLU A 572 25.84 13.98 -13.07
N LYS A 573 24.57 13.84 -13.46
CA LYS A 573 23.40 13.82 -12.55
C LYS A 573 22.81 12.41 -12.35
N MET A 574 23.29 11.41 -13.07
CA MET A 574 22.71 10.06 -13.14
C MET A 574 22.48 9.43 -11.76
N ASN A 575 23.47 9.55 -10.86
CA ASN A 575 23.36 8.99 -9.52
C ASN A 575 22.17 9.56 -8.73
N LYS A 576 21.80 10.83 -8.93
CA LYS A 576 20.62 11.45 -8.28
C LYS A 576 19.30 10.80 -8.73
N TYR A 577 19.24 10.32 -9.97
CA TYR A 577 18.09 9.59 -10.49
C TYR A 577 18.06 8.16 -9.92
N LEU A 578 19.21 7.48 -9.94
CA LEU A 578 19.33 6.11 -9.43
C LEU A 578 19.03 5.99 -7.93
N GLU A 579 19.51 6.93 -7.12
CA GLU A 579 19.20 7.02 -5.68
C GLU A 579 17.69 7.20 -5.43
N ARG A 580 16.92 7.62 -6.44
CA ARG A 580 15.46 7.75 -6.40
C ARG A 580 14.72 6.71 -7.23
N ARG A 581 15.36 5.56 -7.48
CA ARG A 581 14.79 4.40 -8.19
C ARG A 581 14.47 4.67 -9.67
N CYS A 582 14.96 5.74 -10.25
CA CYS A 582 14.78 6.03 -11.68
C CYS A 582 15.81 5.25 -12.51
N CYS A 583 15.61 3.94 -12.65
CA CYS A 583 16.55 3.01 -13.27
C CYS A 583 16.67 3.13 -14.79
N ASN A 584 15.66 3.65 -15.49
CA ASN A 584 15.67 3.76 -16.96
C ASN A 584 16.30 5.09 -17.42
N HIS A 585 17.52 5.01 -17.95
CA HIS A 585 18.29 6.18 -18.38
C HIS A 585 17.66 6.96 -19.54
N HIS A 586 17.00 6.27 -20.48
CA HIS A 586 16.35 6.92 -21.62
C HIS A 586 15.18 7.81 -21.15
N ILE A 587 14.40 7.31 -20.20
CA ILE A 587 13.31 8.08 -19.58
C ILE A 587 13.86 9.26 -18.78
N ASN A 588 14.93 9.07 -18.01
CA ASN A 588 15.55 10.16 -17.25
C ASN A 588 16.02 11.31 -18.16
N LEU A 589 16.68 10.97 -19.27
CA LEU A 589 17.10 11.92 -20.30
C LEU A 589 15.89 12.63 -20.93
N PHE A 590 14.83 11.88 -21.26
CA PHE A 590 13.62 12.44 -21.82
C PHE A 590 12.90 13.39 -20.84
N CYS A 591 12.90 13.08 -19.55
CA CYS A 591 12.39 13.99 -18.52
C CYS A 591 13.22 15.29 -18.48
N MET A 592 14.55 15.22 -18.61
CA MET A 592 15.38 16.42 -18.73
C MET A 592 15.04 17.25 -19.98
N PHE A 593 14.69 16.59 -21.09
CA PHE A 593 14.25 17.25 -22.31
C PHE A 593 12.88 17.95 -22.15
N LEU A 594 11.91 17.32 -21.48
CA LEU A 594 10.58 17.92 -21.31
C LEU A 594 10.60 19.15 -20.40
N PHE A 595 11.56 19.24 -19.48
CA PHE A 595 11.64 20.32 -18.49
C PHE A 595 12.98 21.07 -18.54
N LYS A 596 13.48 21.38 -19.75
CA LYS A 596 14.76 22.10 -19.98
C LYS A 596 14.91 23.40 -19.20
N GLU A 597 13.80 24.11 -18.99
CA GLU A 597 13.78 25.41 -18.30
C GLU A 597 13.73 25.30 -16.77
N ASP A 598 13.51 24.10 -16.23
CA ASP A 598 13.38 23.88 -14.80
C ASP A 598 14.72 23.53 -14.14
N GLN A 599 14.89 23.92 -12.87
CA GLN A 599 16.10 23.68 -12.07
C GLN A 599 16.32 22.20 -11.67
N GLY A 600 15.68 21.25 -12.37
CA GLY A 600 15.84 19.80 -12.23
C GLY A 600 14.96 19.15 -11.16
N VAL A 601 14.12 19.90 -10.44
CA VAL A 601 13.22 19.33 -9.42
C VAL A 601 12.05 18.61 -10.11
N ASN A 602 11.44 19.22 -11.13
CA ASN A 602 10.34 18.58 -11.84
C ASN A 602 10.81 17.42 -12.72
N THR A 603 12.04 17.45 -13.24
CA THR A 603 12.58 16.35 -14.07
C THR A 603 12.63 15.03 -13.30
N ILE A 604 13.19 15.06 -12.08
CA ILE A 604 13.31 13.87 -11.23
C ILE A 604 11.93 13.42 -10.74
N LYS A 605 11.08 14.36 -10.32
CA LYS A 605 9.69 14.06 -9.92
C LYS A 605 8.93 13.33 -11.03
N PHE A 606 9.06 13.79 -12.27
CA PHE A 606 8.40 13.17 -13.42
C PHE A 606 8.96 11.77 -13.69
N ALA A 607 10.30 11.61 -13.69
CA ALA A 607 10.94 10.31 -13.85
C ALA A 607 10.46 9.29 -12.80
N ILE A 608 10.37 9.69 -11.52
CA ILE A 608 9.86 8.83 -10.44
C ILE A 608 8.42 8.40 -10.73
N SER A 609 7.56 9.30 -11.21
CA SER A 609 6.18 8.97 -11.53
C SER A 609 6.09 7.86 -12.59
N TYR A 610 6.87 7.93 -13.66
CA TYR A 610 6.81 6.88 -14.69
C TYR A 610 7.53 5.61 -14.28
N THR A 611 8.66 5.72 -13.59
CA THR A 611 9.44 4.55 -13.20
C THR A 611 8.81 3.80 -12.03
N VAL A 612 8.48 4.48 -10.93
CA VAL A 612 8.01 3.82 -9.70
C VAL A 612 6.49 3.60 -9.71
N ASN A 613 5.69 4.55 -10.21
CA ASN A 613 4.23 4.41 -10.22
C ASN A 613 3.74 3.61 -11.44
N ASN A 614 4.23 3.92 -12.64
CA ASN A 614 3.80 3.19 -13.83
C ASN A 614 4.62 1.90 -14.06
N GLY A 615 5.72 1.72 -13.31
CA GLY A 615 6.52 0.49 -13.27
C GLY A 615 7.25 0.12 -14.55
N LEU A 616 7.14 0.93 -15.62
CA LEU A 616 7.70 0.68 -16.95
C LEU A 616 7.19 -0.65 -17.54
N PRO A 617 6.00 -0.69 -18.15
CA PRO A 617 5.31 -1.95 -18.42
C PRO A 617 5.99 -2.87 -19.46
N PHE A 618 6.95 -2.38 -20.24
CA PHE A 618 7.65 -3.18 -21.25
C PHE A 618 8.98 -3.74 -20.72
N VAL A 619 9.27 -4.99 -21.08
CA VAL A 619 10.52 -5.70 -20.78
C VAL A 619 11.30 -6.00 -22.05
N LYS A 620 12.57 -6.40 -21.92
CA LYS A 620 13.41 -6.75 -23.05
C LYS A 620 12.80 -7.87 -23.92
N LYS A 621 12.17 -8.86 -23.28
CA LYS A 621 11.51 -9.99 -23.96
C LYS A 621 10.39 -9.55 -24.90
N ASP A 622 9.69 -8.44 -24.61
CA ASP A 622 8.68 -7.87 -25.53
C ASP A 622 9.33 -7.55 -26.87
N LYS A 623 10.43 -6.78 -26.83
CA LYS A 623 11.18 -6.39 -28.03
C LYS A 623 11.65 -7.60 -28.83
N GLU A 624 12.18 -8.62 -28.16
CA GLU A 624 12.68 -9.85 -28.80
C GLU A 624 11.58 -10.65 -29.47
N THR A 625 10.45 -10.83 -28.78
CA THR A 625 9.28 -11.55 -29.28
C THR A 625 8.76 -10.90 -30.56
N LEU A 626 8.72 -9.57 -30.57
CA LEU A 626 8.18 -8.79 -31.67
C LEU A 626 9.11 -8.75 -32.90
N ILE A 627 10.43 -8.70 -32.71
CA ILE A 627 11.39 -8.80 -33.82
C ILE A 627 11.23 -10.16 -34.52
N LYS A 628 11.01 -11.24 -33.74
CA LYS A 628 10.80 -12.58 -34.29
C LYS A 628 9.50 -12.69 -35.10
N THR A 629 8.39 -12.12 -34.63
CA THR A 629 7.09 -12.20 -35.34
C THR A 629 7.07 -11.49 -36.71
N LYS A 630 8.00 -10.57 -37.00
CA LYS A 630 8.11 -9.89 -38.31
C LYS A 630 9.02 -10.59 -39.31
N MET A 631 9.83 -11.56 -38.88
CA MET A 631 10.74 -12.32 -39.75
C MET A 631 10.06 -13.54 -40.40
N TYR A 632 8.84 -13.84 -39.99
CA TYR A 632 7.92 -14.80 -40.61
C TYR A 632 6.75 -14.05 -41.24
#